data_AF-A0A0C3L6H9-F1
#
_entry.id   AF-A0A0C3L6H9-F1
#
_cell.length_a   1.000
_cell.length_b   1.000
_cell.length_c   1.000
_cell.angle_alpha   90.00
_cell.angle_beta   90.00
_cell.angle_gamma   90.00
#
_symmetry.space_group_name_H-M   'P 1'
#
loop_
_entity.id
_entity.type
_entity.pdbx_description
1 polymer ?
#
loop_
_entity_poly.entity_id
_entity_poly.type
_entity_poly.pdbx_seq_one_letter_code
_entity_poly.pdbx_strand_id
1 'polypeptide(L)'
;MDQLSQLAGSSGGLSGPSTNPNHRRRTGITVVDVQSLPISQRNLRKADLGGVLEALARSGYNLSRIHDGVQLTDWTEFAAMVKSWLQPGSLSGFQGGSKAPVTLSSLPLFSGYLGSTCIPYTTSSSLFMLPPPVDPASIARYLPSHIIFAAFSTELATILQRCDRSRIMSFGDLFGKVNLQHRRLPESEDDSLRALLELFRNYYPGVCQQPLIPDGNRNLQYPSQLYDHRTELFSTCCGGRTELFVHPAFRGSIDDFIRLGVKHEVRPDVMIKCIEAVDERNRRGEDTRLRAAWLWDYINRNPSTMHEIEYSRIQSLRFIPRHTQRHPLDASLDQYATALPTINSPDDMCLPQYSLMLWTQRASFASPPRPVVVAIYPGLGTPTVNHVVDHLLLLATSDRPASHVFLSEVNQVYRWLHENLSYAHHRLQQLSAEPIWLNIDNPEDTWVWRPAAQLVFDALRDGINSYKAKQFLQYYREVVLSAGATQVSFPELPPLGEGPVHHPDRVILGCMTLRSNGDLCDIRFEAEGEEVLAHKVILASVIPHFATAFAGGFAEGVVAGGAANIPTYTLPDDTMFYSVKSVIGEQGSTCTLSWLMLTESN
;
A
#
# COMPACT_ATOMS: atom_id res chain seq x y z
N MET A 1 -47.59 36.38 22.02
CA MET A 1 -46.66 37.43 22.48
C MET A 1 -46.07 38.09 21.24
N ASP A 2 -46.87 38.77 20.43
CA ASP A 2 -47.59 40.03 20.66
C ASP A 2 -46.80 41.22 20.11
N GLN A 3 -47.44 41.87 19.13
CA GLN A 3 -47.33 43.29 18.77
C GLN A 3 -46.02 43.71 18.05
N LEU A 4 -46.00 44.44 16.93
CA LEU A 4 -46.99 45.23 16.21
C LEU A 4 -46.45 45.48 14.78
N SER A 5 -47.21 45.10 13.76
CA SER A 5 -47.04 45.52 12.37
C SER A 5 -48.37 46.08 11.90
N GLN A 6 -48.46 47.39 11.65
CA GLN A 6 -49.44 48.02 10.78
C GLN A 6 -49.21 49.54 10.71
N LEU A 7 -48.83 50.05 9.54
CA LEU A 7 -49.67 50.93 8.70
C LEU A 7 -48.82 51.60 7.62
N ALA A 8 -49.11 51.23 6.37
CA ALA A 8 -48.88 52.05 5.19
C ALA A 8 -50.15 52.88 4.92
N GLY A 9 -49.97 54.16 4.64
CA GLY A 9 -50.98 55.11 4.17
C GLY A 9 -50.27 56.44 3.91
N SER A 10 -49.98 56.80 2.66
CA SER A 10 -50.89 57.51 1.75
C SER A 10 -50.96 59.02 2.03
N SER A 11 -50.24 59.76 1.18
CA SER A 11 -50.50 61.09 0.63
C SER A 11 -51.21 62.19 1.45
N GLY A 12 -50.58 63.36 1.48
CA GLY A 12 -51.29 64.65 1.49
C GLY A 12 -50.54 65.75 2.23
N GLY A 13 -50.31 66.89 1.56
CA GLY A 13 -50.10 68.16 2.25
C GLY A 13 -48.89 68.98 1.83
N LEU A 14 -49.08 69.82 0.81
CA LEU A 14 -48.27 71.00 0.52
C LEU A 14 -48.27 71.96 1.72
N SER A 15 -47.09 72.35 2.20
CA SER A 15 -46.82 73.68 2.75
C SER A 15 -45.30 73.85 2.88
N GLY A 16 -44.74 74.79 2.12
CA GLY A 16 -43.31 75.06 2.09
C GLY A 16 -42.82 75.79 3.35
N PRO A 17 -41.54 75.67 3.70
CA PRO A 17 -40.90 76.61 4.61
C PRO A 17 -40.00 77.59 3.83
N SER A 18 -40.30 78.85 4.10
CA SER A 18 -39.49 80.04 3.87
C SER A 18 -38.00 79.83 4.15
N THR A 19 -37.18 80.24 3.19
CA THR A 19 -35.73 80.38 3.29
C THR A 19 -35.38 81.54 4.22
N ASN A 20 -34.83 81.22 5.39
CA ASN A 20 -34.17 82.19 6.25
C ASN A 20 -32.72 81.71 6.47
N PRO A 21 -31.72 82.28 5.77
CA PRO A 21 -30.34 81.88 5.93
C PRO A 21 -29.70 82.82 6.95
N ASN A 22 -29.68 82.44 8.22
CA ASN A 22 -28.61 82.87 9.13
C ASN A 22 -28.59 82.05 10.42
N HIS A 23 -27.40 81.53 10.71
CA HIS A 23 -26.97 80.92 11.96
C HIS A 23 -27.68 79.65 12.44
N ARG A 24 -27.11 78.50 12.04
CA ARG A 24 -27.05 77.30 12.90
C ARG A 24 -25.61 77.06 13.35
N ARG A 25 -25.25 77.64 14.50
CA ARG A 25 -24.09 77.23 15.30
C ARG A 25 -24.44 75.91 15.98
N ARG A 26 -23.88 74.79 15.52
CA ARG A 26 -23.86 73.53 16.31
C ARG A 26 -22.50 72.85 16.40
N THR A 27 -21.49 73.37 15.72
CA THR A 27 -20.07 73.07 15.95
C THR A 27 -19.36 74.43 15.87
N GLY A 28 -18.33 74.69 16.66
CA GLY A 28 -17.63 76.00 16.66
C GLY A 28 -16.90 76.36 15.36
N ILE A 29 -17.26 75.75 14.23
CA ILE A 29 -16.68 75.96 12.91
C ILE A 29 -17.58 76.96 12.18
N THR A 30 -17.08 78.17 11.98
CA THR A 30 -17.77 79.15 11.12
C THR A 30 -17.33 78.87 9.69
N VAL A 31 -18.25 78.35 8.86
CA VAL A 31 -18.03 78.24 7.41
C VAL A 31 -18.11 79.66 6.85
N VAL A 32 -16.96 80.20 6.47
CA VAL A 32 -16.83 81.55 5.91
C VAL A 32 -16.78 81.38 4.39
N ASP A 33 -17.71 82.03 3.68
CA ASP A 33 -17.67 82.09 2.22
C ASP A 33 -16.30 82.62 1.78
N VAL A 34 -15.63 81.96 0.83
CA VAL A 34 -14.34 82.42 0.29
C VAL A 34 -14.45 83.85 -0.24
N GLN A 35 -15.63 84.25 -0.73
CA GLN A 35 -15.91 85.63 -1.14
C GLN A 35 -15.99 86.59 0.04
N SER A 36 -16.22 86.13 1.26
CA SER A 36 -16.24 86.96 2.47
C SER A 36 -14.86 87.12 3.14
N LEU A 37 -13.81 86.48 2.61
CA LEU A 37 -12.42 86.67 3.07
C LEU A 37 -11.88 88.07 2.66
N PRO A 38 -10.98 88.68 3.47
CA PRO A 38 -10.31 89.95 3.15
C PRO A 38 -9.63 89.93 1.77
N ILE A 39 -9.56 91.08 1.10
CA ILE A 39 -8.99 91.22 -0.28
C ILE A 39 -7.55 90.68 -0.37
N SER A 40 -6.76 90.76 0.70
CA SER A 40 -5.42 90.17 0.79
C SER A 40 -5.40 88.64 0.67
N GLN A 41 -6.50 87.97 1.03
CA GLN A 41 -6.71 86.52 0.88
C GLN A 41 -7.45 86.15 -0.42
N ARG A 42 -8.16 87.10 -1.05
CA ARG A 42 -8.84 86.88 -2.35
C ARG A 42 -7.88 86.73 -3.55
N ASN A 43 -6.60 87.09 -3.39
CA ASN A 43 -5.57 86.93 -4.44
C ASN A 43 -5.04 85.49 -4.59
N LEU A 44 -5.65 84.50 -3.93
CA LEU A 44 -5.42 83.05 -4.11
C LEU A 44 -5.86 82.51 -5.49
N ARG A 45 -5.82 83.32 -6.57
CA ARG A 45 -6.16 82.89 -7.94
C ARG A 45 -5.16 81.92 -8.56
N LYS A 46 -3.95 81.82 -7.99
CA LYS A 46 -3.16 80.58 -8.01
C LYS A 46 -3.22 80.06 -6.59
N ALA A 47 -4.14 79.15 -6.29
CA ALA A 47 -4.21 78.54 -4.98
C ALA A 47 -2.89 77.81 -4.75
N ASP A 48 -1.99 78.43 -3.99
CA ASP A 48 -0.82 77.76 -3.48
C ASP A 48 -1.34 76.76 -2.46
N LEU A 49 -1.53 75.52 -2.89
CA LEU A 49 -1.89 74.38 -2.04
C LEU A 49 -1.02 74.37 -0.79
N GLY A 50 0.25 74.77 -0.89
CA GLY A 50 1.14 74.92 0.24
C GLY A 50 0.68 75.95 1.27
N GLY A 51 0.33 77.15 0.83
CA GLY A 51 -0.23 78.19 1.70
C GLY A 51 -1.52 77.77 2.40
N VAL A 52 -2.42 77.07 1.70
CA VAL A 52 -3.67 76.55 2.28
C VAL A 52 -3.38 75.48 3.33
N LEU A 53 -2.49 74.53 3.02
CA LEU A 53 -2.11 73.47 3.94
C LEU A 53 -1.36 74.04 5.17
N GLU A 54 -0.52 75.04 5.02
CA GLU A 54 0.14 75.70 6.15
C GLU A 54 -0.85 76.44 7.05
N ALA A 55 -1.84 77.11 6.47
CA ALA A 55 -2.90 77.75 7.25
C ALA A 55 -3.69 76.72 8.06
N LEU A 56 -4.05 75.60 7.44
CA LEU A 56 -4.71 74.48 8.11
C LEU A 56 -3.82 73.88 9.22
N ALA A 57 -2.52 73.71 8.97
CA ALA A 57 -1.56 73.21 9.96
C ALA A 57 -1.47 74.11 11.20
N ARG A 58 -1.57 75.43 11.03
CA ARG A 58 -1.48 76.42 12.11
C ARG A 58 -2.79 76.55 12.90
N SER A 59 -3.92 76.12 12.34
CA SER A 59 -5.24 76.29 12.93
C SER A 59 -5.48 75.48 14.22
N GLY A 60 -4.69 74.44 14.46
CA GLY A 60 -4.83 73.57 15.64
C GLY A 60 -6.07 72.67 15.65
N TYR A 61 -6.88 72.66 14.58
CA TYR A 61 -8.05 71.79 14.47
C TYR A 61 -7.65 70.32 14.29
N ASN A 62 -8.49 69.42 14.79
CA ASN A 62 -8.38 68.01 14.46
C ASN A 62 -8.88 67.77 13.02
N LEU A 63 -7.96 67.85 12.07
CA LEU A 63 -8.25 67.77 10.62
C LEU A 63 -8.94 66.46 10.23
N SER A 64 -8.72 65.36 10.94
CA SER A 64 -9.36 64.07 10.63
C SER A 64 -10.88 64.09 10.79
N ARG A 65 -11.42 65.00 11.61
CA ARG A 65 -12.84 65.11 11.94
C ARG A 65 -13.50 66.37 11.40
N ILE A 66 -12.77 67.17 10.61
CA ILE A 66 -13.28 68.46 10.14
C ILE A 66 -14.54 68.31 9.26
N HIS A 67 -14.66 67.17 8.58
CA HIS A 67 -15.82 66.84 7.75
C HIS A 67 -17.10 66.55 8.55
N ASP A 68 -17.01 66.16 9.84
CA ASP A 68 -18.18 65.89 10.70
C ASP A 68 -19.08 67.13 10.87
N GLY A 69 -18.53 68.33 10.66
CA GLY A 69 -19.23 69.61 10.82
C GLY A 69 -19.68 70.28 9.52
N VAL A 70 -19.47 69.65 8.37
CA VAL A 70 -19.70 70.24 7.03
C VAL A 70 -20.73 69.40 6.27
N GLN A 71 -21.55 70.03 5.43
CA GLN A 71 -22.47 69.27 4.56
C GLN A 71 -21.66 68.37 3.62
N LEU A 72 -22.17 67.15 3.37
CA LEU A 72 -21.47 66.17 2.54
C LEU A 72 -21.16 66.71 1.13
N THR A 73 -22.08 67.47 0.54
CA THR A 73 -21.91 68.12 -0.77
C THR A 73 -20.74 69.09 -0.78
N ASP A 74 -20.69 70.00 0.21
CA ASP A 74 -19.65 71.03 0.31
C ASP A 74 -18.28 70.39 0.55
N TRP A 75 -18.24 69.32 1.37
CA TRP A 75 -17.01 68.57 1.59
C TRP A 75 -16.57 67.81 0.34
N THR A 76 -17.51 67.30 -0.45
CA THR A 76 -17.22 66.64 -1.73
C THR A 76 -16.60 67.61 -2.73
N GLU A 77 -17.15 68.82 -2.85
CA GLU A 77 -16.60 69.87 -3.71
C GLU A 77 -15.21 70.30 -3.24
N PHE A 78 -15.02 70.49 -1.93
CA PHE A 78 -13.71 70.79 -1.36
C PHE A 78 -12.68 69.68 -1.64
N ALA A 79 -13.04 68.42 -1.41
CA ALA A 79 -12.16 67.28 -1.66
C ALA A 79 -11.80 67.17 -3.15
N ALA A 80 -12.75 67.40 -4.06
CA ALA A 80 -12.52 67.41 -5.50
C ALA A 80 -11.56 68.56 -5.91
N MET A 81 -11.77 69.75 -5.35
CA MET A 81 -10.89 70.90 -5.57
C MET A 81 -9.46 70.60 -5.11
N VAL A 82 -9.27 70.09 -3.88
CA VAL A 82 -7.94 69.74 -3.36
C VAL A 82 -7.28 68.65 -4.21
N LYS A 83 -8.02 67.62 -4.61
CA LYS A 83 -7.53 66.55 -5.50
C LYS A 83 -7.06 67.10 -6.85
N SER A 84 -7.76 68.08 -7.43
CA SER A 84 -7.37 68.68 -8.71
C SER A 84 -5.98 69.36 -8.66
N TRP A 85 -5.55 69.80 -7.47
CA TRP A 85 -4.24 70.40 -7.23
C TRP A 85 -3.13 69.36 -7.03
N LEU A 86 -3.45 68.07 -6.88
CA LEU A 86 -2.50 66.98 -6.63
C LEU A 86 -2.01 66.33 -7.93
N GLN A 87 -1.45 67.14 -8.84
CA GLN A 87 -0.81 66.61 -10.05
C GLN A 87 0.56 65.98 -9.73
N PRO A 88 1.05 65.02 -10.53
CA PRO A 88 2.41 64.51 -10.41
C PRO A 88 3.43 65.67 -10.37
N GLY A 89 4.26 65.72 -9.32
CA GLY A 89 5.23 66.79 -9.11
C GLY A 89 4.73 67.99 -8.30
N SER A 90 3.43 68.13 -8.03
CA SER A 90 2.88 69.25 -7.22
C SER A 90 3.42 69.27 -5.80
N LEU A 91 3.80 68.10 -5.27
CA LEU A 91 4.39 67.99 -3.93
C LEU A 91 5.91 68.16 -3.90
N SER A 92 6.57 68.28 -5.06
CA SER A 92 8.04 68.41 -5.13
C SER A 92 8.54 69.74 -4.60
N GLY A 93 7.71 70.79 -4.64
CA GLY A 93 8.01 72.12 -4.10
C GLY A 93 8.05 72.20 -2.57
N PHE A 94 7.55 71.19 -1.86
CA PHE A 94 7.60 71.16 -0.39
C PHE A 94 8.99 70.77 0.10
N GLN A 95 9.74 71.78 0.56
CA GLN A 95 11.04 71.62 1.22
C GLN A 95 10.93 70.73 2.48
N GLY A 96 12.04 70.08 2.85
CA GLY A 96 12.13 69.04 3.90
C GLY A 96 11.79 69.44 5.35
N GLY A 97 11.19 70.61 5.59
CA GLY A 97 10.68 71.05 6.89
C GLY A 97 9.22 71.50 6.90
N SER A 98 8.52 71.46 5.76
CA SER A 98 7.12 71.90 5.69
C SER A 98 6.18 70.90 6.40
N LYS A 99 5.24 71.42 7.19
CA LYS A 99 4.13 70.63 7.77
C LYS A 99 3.05 70.29 6.74
N ALA A 100 3.13 70.82 5.52
CA ALA A 100 2.10 70.67 4.50
C ALA A 100 1.83 69.20 4.11
N PRO A 101 2.84 68.32 3.88
CA PRO A 101 2.57 66.92 3.56
C PRO A 101 1.87 66.17 4.69
N VAL A 102 2.24 66.44 5.95
CA VAL A 102 1.59 65.84 7.14
C VAL A 102 0.15 66.34 7.30
N THR A 103 -0.07 67.62 7.02
CA THR A 103 -1.40 68.23 7.04
C THR A 103 -2.27 67.59 5.96
N LEU A 104 -1.74 67.47 4.75
CA LEU A 104 -2.41 66.85 3.61
C LEU A 104 -2.73 65.38 3.89
N SER A 105 -1.84 64.64 4.57
CA SER A 105 -2.09 63.25 4.90
C SER A 105 -3.16 63.06 5.99
N SER A 106 -3.38 64.09 6.81
CA SER A 106 -4.38 64.13 7.88
C SER A 106 -5.76 64.64 7.43
N LEU A 107 -5.89 65.15 6.20
CA LEU A 107 -7.16 65.62 5.65
C LEU A 107 -8.02 64.44 5.13
N PRO A 108 -9.32 64.37 5.47
CA PRO A 108 -10.20 63.29 5.03
C PRO A 108 -10.67 63.53 3.60
N LEU A 109 -9.83 63.17 2.63
CA LEU A 109 -10.05 63.46 1.20
C LEU A 109 -10.50 62.24 0.40
N PHE A 110 -10.22 61.03 0.87
CA PHE A 110 -10.37 59.81 0.09
C PHE A 110 -11.51 58.97 0.61
N SER A 111 -12.25 58.33 -0.30
CA SER A 111 -13.13 57.24 0.09
C SER A 111 -12.31 55.98 0.36
N GLY A 112 -12.81 55.14 1.26
CA GLY A 112 -12.19 53.86 1.56
C GLY A 112 -13.22 52.83 2.01
N TYR A 113 -12.78 51.61 2.22
CA TYR A 113 -13.60 50.49 2.65
C TYR A 113 -13.04 49.92 3.94
N LEU A 114 -13.90 49.77 4.94
CA LEU A 114 -13.62 49.07 6.20
C LEU A 114 -14.50 47.83 6.24
N GLY A 115 -13.92 46.68 5.90
CA GLY A 115 -14.72 45.52 5.49
C GLY A 115 -15.64 45.89 4.32
N SER A 116 -16.90 45.46 4.35
CA SER A 116 -17.86 45.78 3.28
C SER A 116 -18.44 47.20 3.34
N THR A 117 -18.10 47.99 4.36
CA THR A 117 -18.66 49.33 4.55
C THR A 117 -17.82 50.38 3.83
N CYS A 118 -18.45 51.10 2.89
CA CYS A 118 -17.84 52.27 2.25
C CYS A 118 -17.83 53.46 3.21
N ILE A 119 -16.66 54.03 3.42
CA ILE A 119 -16.41 55.26 4.16
C ILE A 119 -16.20 56.36 3.12
N PRO A 120 -17.07 57.38 3.04
CA PRO A 120 -17.02 58.38 1.97
C PRO A 120 -15.75 59.25 2.06
N TYR A 121 -15.28 59.53 3.28
CA TYR A 121 -14.12 60.38 3.53
C TYR A 121 -13.26 59.85 4.68
N THR A 122 -11.98 59.64 4.41
CA THR A 122 -10.97 59.19 5.35
C THR A 122 -9.61 59.80 5.00
N THR A 123 -8.70 59.82 5.98
CA THR A 123 -7.37 60.40 5.82
C THR A 123 -6.46 59.44 5.07
N SER A 124 -5.54 59.94 4.24
CA SER A 124 -4.56 59.05 3.60
C SER A 124 -3.62 58.39 4.63
N SER A 125 -3.42 59.03 5.79
CA SER A 125 -2.67 58.47 6.91
C SER A 125 -3.34 57.28 7.61
N SER A 126 -4.62 57.00 7.34
CA SER A 126 -5.39 55.91 7.97
C SER A 126 -5.73 54.76 7.02
N LEU A 127 -5.47 54.90 5.72
CA LEU A 127 -5.82 53.90 4.71
C LEU A 127 -4.60 53.28 4.02
N PHE A 128 -4.82 52.15 3.36
CA PHE A 128 -3.89 51.54 2.42
C PHE A 128 -4.45 51.67 1.00
N MET A 129 -3.59 51.98 0.04
CA MET A 129 -3.96 52.06 -1.37
C MET A 129 -3.77 50.70 -2.04
N LEU A 130 -4.82 50.19 -2.68
CA LEU A 130 -4.78 48.93 -3.43
C LEU A 130 -4.03 49.08 -4.77
N PRO A 131 -3.54 47.98 -5.38
CA PRO A 131 -2.98 48.00 -6.72
C PRO A 131 -3.99 48.47 -7.79
N PRO A 132 -3.51 49.03 -8.94
CA PRO A 132 -4.36 49.67 -9.95
C PRO A 132 -5.59 48.91 -10.46
N PRO A 133 -5.52 47.60 -10.78
CA PRO A 133 -6.65 46.89 -11.36
C PRO A 133 -7.64 46.36 -10.31
N VAL A 134 -7.41 46.66 -9.02
CA VAL A 134 -8.19 46.07 -7.92
C VAL A 134 -9.32 47.02 -7.53
N ASP A 135 -10.55 46.59 -7.79
CA ASP A 135 -11.74 47.24 -7.25
C ASP A 135 -11.91 46.87 -5.76
N PRO A 136 -11.87 47.84 -4.82
CA PRO A 136 -12.06 47.56 -3.41
C PRO A 136 -13.36 46.82 -3.12
N ALA A 137 -14.47 47.16 -3.78
CA ALA A 137 -15.78 46.59 -3.46
C ALA A 137 -15.82 45.07 -3.68
N SER A 138 -15.08 44.59 -4.69
CA SER A 138 -14.97 43.17 -5.03
C SER A 138 -14.22 42.33 -3.98
N ILE A 139 -13.25 42.92 -3.28
CA ILE A 139 -12.37 42.19 -2.35
C ILE A 139 -12.49 42.59 -0.88
N ALA A 140 -13.18 43.68 -0.55
CA ALA A 140 -13.14 44.25 0.80
C ALA A 140 -13.64 43.30 1.90
N ARG A 141 -14.51 42.34 1.55
CA ARG A 141 -15.00 41.30 2.48
C ARG A 141 -13.94 40.27 2.90
N TYR A 142 -12.87 40.14 2.12
CA TYR A 142 -11.75 39.22 2.34
C TYR A 142 -10.55 39.90 2.97
N LEU A 143 -10.62 41.22 3.20
CA LEU A 143 -9.57 41.97 3.84
C LEU A 143 -9.86 42.14 5.35
N PRO A 144 -8.84 42.40 6.19
CA PRO A 144 -9.04 42.56 7.62
C PRO A 144 -9.98 43.73 7.93
N SER A 145 -11.00 43.49 8.75
CA SER A 145 -12.06 44.45 9.08
C SER A 145 -11.62 45.66 9.91
N HIS A 146 -10.35 45.71 10.34
CA HIS A 146 -9.77 46.81 11.10
C HIS A 146 -8.87 47.73 10.24
N ILE A 147 -8.73 47.43 8.96
CA ILE A 147 -7.90 48.19 8.02
C ILE A 147 -8.80 48.87 6.99
N ILE A 148 -8.51 50.13 6.68
CA ILE A 148 -9.21 50.87 5.64
C ILE A 148 -8.43 50.75 4.33
N PHE A 149 -9.11 50.40 3.24
CA PHE A 149 -8.52 50.26 1.91
C PHE A 149 -9.16 51.23 0.93
N ALA A 150 -8.37 51.86 0.06
CA ALA A 150 -8.87 52.71 -1.01
C ALA A 150 -8.49 52.12 -2.37
N ALA A 151 -9.31 52.42 -3.38
CA ALA A 151 -8.94 52.16 -4.77
C ALA A 151 -7.66 52.90 -5.12
N PHE A 152 -6.94 52.41 -6.13
CA PHE A 152 -5.82 53.14 -6.66
C PHE A 152 -6.26 54.51 -7.19
N SER A 153 -5.54 55.56 -6.81
CA SER A 153 -5.73 56.91 -7.34
C SER A 153 -4.37 57.60 -7.46
N THR A 154 -4.18 58.37 -8.53
CA THR A 154 -2.92 59.10 -8.79
C THR A 154 -2.62 60.13 -7.70
N GLU A 155 -3.67 60.75 -7.15
CA GLU A 155 -3.58 61.75 -6.09
C GLU A 155 -3.16 61.10 -4.78
N LEU A 156 -3.79 59.98 -4.41
CA LEU A 156 -3.46 59.22 -3.22
C LEU A 156 -2.03 58.66 -3.30
N ALA A 157 -1.67 58.09 -4.45
CA ALA A 157 -0.31 57.60 -4.70
C ALA A 157 0.72 58.72 -4.50
N THR A 158 0.45 59.92 -5.01
CA THR A 158 1.34 61.08 -4.89
C THR A 158 1.55 61.49 -3.43
N ILE A 159 0.48 61.51 -2.62
CA ILE A 159 0.58 61.80 -1.18
C ILE A 159 1.36 60.71 -0.45
N LEU A 160 1.00 59.43 -0.66
CA LEU A 160 1.60 58.30 0.04
C LEU A 160 3.08 58.12 -0.32
N GLN A 161 3.48 58.33 -1.58
CA GLN A 161 4.89 58.30 -1.98
C GLN A 161 5.76 59.31 -1.21
N ARG A 162 5.19 60.46 -0.83
CA ARG A 162 5.89 61.51 -0.08
C ARG A 162 5.83 61.31 1.43
N CYS A 163 4.71 60.80 1.94
CA CYS A 163 4.45 60.74 3.39
C CYS A 163 4.71 59.37 4.01
N ASP A 164 4.21 58.30 3.39
CA ASP A 164 4.29 56.93 3.91
C ASP A 164 4.11 55.91 2.78
N ARG A 165 5.24 55.53 2.17
CA ARG A 165 5.25 54.59 1.03
C ARG A 165 4.78 53.19 1.42
N SER A 166 4.85 52.82 2.70
CA SER A 166 4.42 51.50 3.19
C SER A 166 2.92 51.25 3.05
N ARG A 167 2.14 52.32 2.83
CA ARG A 167 0.69 52.26 2.59
C ARG A 167 0.31 52.00 1.14
N ILE A 168 1.28 52.02 0.22
CA ILE A 168 1.08 51.63 -1.17
C ILE A 168 1.26 50.12 -1.27
N MET A 169 0.16 49.41 -1.43
CA MET A 169 0.16 47.95 -1.39
C MET A 169 0.67 47.36 -2.70
N SER A 170 1.65 46.45 -2.63
CA SER A 170 1.96 45.56 -3.75
C SER A 170 0.95 44.41 -3.84
N PHE A 171 0.93 43.66 -4.95
CA PHE A 171 0.12 42.44 -5.00
C PHE A 171 0.52 41.42 -3.94
N GLY A 172 1.82 41.30 -3.63
CA GLY A 172 2.30 40.42 -2.56
C GLY A 172 1.73 40.82 -1.18
N ASP A 173 1.76 42.12 -0.86
CA ASP A 173 1.19 42.66 0.38
C ASP A 173 -0.32 42.43 0.45
N LEU A 174 -1.02 42.60 -0.68
CA LEU A 174 -2.46 42.34 -0.79
C LEU A 174 -2.77 40.89 -0.50
N PHE A 175 -2.12 39.96 -1.20
CA PHE A 175 -2.35 38.54 -1.03
C PHE A 175 -2.00 38.04 0.37
N GLY A 176 -0.97 38.60 1.01
CA GLY A 176 -0.62 38.30 2.40
C GLY A 176 -1.60 38.86 3.44
N LYS A 177 -2.44 39.83 3.05
CA LYS A 177 -3.50 40.40 3.92
C LYS A 177 -4.87 39.78 3.70
N VAL A 178 -5.10 39.11 2.57
CA VAL A 178 -6.33 38.37 2.31
C VAL A 178 -6.53 37.32 3.41
N ASN A 179 -7.62 37.44 4.16
CA ASN A 179 -7.95 36.55 5.26
C ASN A 179 -9.18 35.69 4.89
N LEU A 180 -8.92 34.42 4.60
CA LEU A 180 -9.93 33.42 4.21
C LEU A 180 -10.18 32.36 5.30
N GLN A 181 -9.75 32.62 6.54
CA GLN A 181 -9.44 31.59 7.53
C GLN A 181 -10.49 30.48 7.70
N HIS A 182 -11.81 30.75 7.77
CA HIS A 182 -12.80 29.68 7.97
C HIS A 182 -14.18 29.98 7.35
N ARG A 183 -14.24 30.18 6.04
CA ARG A 183 -15.53 30.37 5.35
C ARG A 183 -15.89 29.16 4.52
N ARG A 184 -16.96 28.48 4.95
CA ARG A 184 -17.88 27.86 4.00
C ARG A 184 -18.50 29.01 3.18
N LEU A 185 -18.21 29.05 1.90
CA LEU A 185 -18.60 30.13 1.00
C LEU A 185 -20.12 30.10 0.74
N PRO A 186 -20.87 31.16 1.08
CA PRO A 186 -22.27 31.29 0.67
C PRO A 186 -22.38 31.45 -0.85
N GLU A 187 -23.47 30.99 -1.46
CA GLU A 187 -23.68 31.13 -2.91
C GLU A 187 -23.70 32.60 -3.37
N SER A 188 -24.19 33.49 -2.51
CA SER A 188 -24.21 34.94 -2.75
C SER A 188 -22.82 35.58 -2.84
N GLU A 189 -21.75 34.84 -2.48
CA GLU A 189 -20.38 35.33 -2.55
C GLU A 189 -19.63 34.88 -3.80
N ASP A 190 -20.23 34.06 -4.67
CA ASP A 190 -19.56 33.47 -5.83
C ASP A 190 -18.92 34.53 -6.74
N ASP A 191 -19.63 35.63 -7.06
CA ASP A 191 -19.10 36.70 -7.93
C ASP A 191 -17.91 37.43 -7.31
N SER A 192 -17.98 37.73 -6.01
CA SER A 192 -16.87 38.37 -5.30
C SER A 192 -15.65 37.47 -5.20
N LEU A 193 -15.86 36.16 -5.03
CA LEU A 193 -14.76 35.20 -5.01
C LEU A 193 -14.16 35.03 -6.41
N ARG A 194 -14.97 35.02 -7.47
CA ARG A 194 -14.47 35.01 -8.85
C ARG A 194 -13.55 36.20 -9.10
N ALA A 195 -13.97 37.41 -8.73
CA ALA A 195 -13.13 38.60 -8.87
C ALA A 195 -11.80 38.46 -8.09
N LEU A 196 -11.83 37.92 -6.87
CA LEU A 196 -10.60 37.64 -6.11
C LEU A 196 -9.71 36.60 -6.83
N LEU A 197 -10.30 35.50 -7.30
CA LEU A 197 -9.58 34.43 -8.01
C LEU A 197 -8.97 34.92 -9.33
N GLU A 198 -9.62 35.83 -10.04
CA GLU A 198 -9.05 36.47 -11.23
C GLU A 198 -7.80 37.30 -10.90
N LEU A 199 -7.77 37.96 -9.74
CA LEU A 199 -6.56 38.65 -9.28
C LEU A 199 -5.43 37.67 -8.96
N PHE A 200 -5.73 36.56 -8.28
CA PHE A 200 -4.74 35.52 -8.02
C PHE A 200 -4.20 34.91 -9.32
N ARG A 201 -5.08 34.59 -10.28
CA ARG A 201 -4.70 34.10 -11.61
C ARG A 201 -3.71 35.02 -12.31
N ASN A 202 -4.01 36.32 -12.31
CA ASN A 202 -3.29 37.28 -13.13
C ASN A 202 -1.98 37.75 -12.49
N TYR A 203 -1.91 37.78 -11.14
CA TYR A 203 -0.82 38.46 -10.43
C TYR A 203 -0.11 37.62 -9.36
N TYR A 204 -0.63 36.45 -8.96
CA TYR A 204 0.04 35.61 -7.97
C TYR A 204 1.17 34.78 -8.61
N PRO A 205 2.42 34.87 -8.11
CA PRO A 205 3.52 34.09 -8.67
C PRO A 205 3.50 32.65 -8.14
N GLY A 206 3.26 31.68 -9.03
CA GLY A 206 3.44 30.26 -8.74
C GLY A 206 2.33 29.63 -7.89
N VAL A 207 2.72 28.68 -7.04
CA VAL A 207 1.80 27.85 -6.25
C VAL A 207 1.30 28.59 -5.02
N CYS A 208 -0.02 28.65 -4.86
CA CYS A 208 -0.67 29.33 -3.75
C CYS A 208 -0.69 28.41 -2.51
N GLN A 209 -0.16 28.92 -1.40
CA GLN A 209 0.00 28.20 -0.13
C GLN A 209 -1.06 28.61 0.92
N GLN A 210 -2.22 29.08 0.47
CA GLN A 210 -3.32 29.45 1.34
C GLN A 210 -4.65 28.86 0.85
N PRO A 211 -5.63 28.63 1.75
CA PRO A 211 -6.95 28.19 1.35
C PRO A 211 -7.61 29.26 0.48
N LEU A 212 -7.94 28.92 -0.77
CA LEU A 212 -8.39 29.89 -1.77
C LEU A 212 -9.50 29.35 -2.66
N ILE A 213 -9.47 28.06 -2.97
CA ILE A 213 -10.36 27.48 -3.97
C ILE A 213 -11.46 26.70 -3.24
N PRO A 214 -12.75 26.96 -3.54
CA PRO A 214 -13.84 26.24 -2.92
C PRO A 214 -13.89 24.80 -3.43
N ASP A 215 -14.00 23.85 -2.51
CA ASP A 215 -14.31 22.46 -2.80
C ASP A 215 -15.80 22.27 -3.15
N GLY A 216 -16.20 21.05 -3.53
CA GLY A 216 -17.60 20.73 -3.83
C GLY A 216 -18.59 20.93 -2.68
N ASN A 217 -18.11 21.11 -1.44
CA ASN A 217 -18.93 21.46 -0.27
C ASN A 217 -18.89 22.96 0.07
N ARG A 218 -18.29 23.77 -0.82
CA ARG A 218 -18.05 25.21 -0.70
C ARG A 218 -17.09 25.58 0.44
N ASN A 219 -16.26 24.66 0.93
CA ASN A 219 -15.19 25.01 1.87
C ASN A 219 -13.95 25.44 1.09
N LEU A 220 -13.33 26.55 1.49
CA LEU A 220 -12.07 26.97 0.88
C LEU A 220 -10.95 26.02 1.27
N GLN A 221 -10.31 25.41 0.27
CA GLN A 221 -9.19 24.49 0.43
C GLN A 221 -7.91 25.07 -0.18
N TYR A 222 -6.78 24.52 0.24
CA TYR A 222 -5.51 24.77 -0.43
C TYR A 222 -5.57 24.16 -1.84
N PRO A 223 -5.09 24.84 -2.89
CA PRO A 223 -5.06 24.28 -4.24
C PRO A 223 -4.40 22.90 -4.28
N SER A 224 -3.30 22.71 -3.54
CA SER A 224 -2.56 21.45 -3.43
C SER A 224 -3.34 20.27 -2.81
N GLN A 225 -4.50 20.54 -2.20
CA GLN A 225 -5.39 19.52 -1.63
C GLN A 225 -6.52 19.11 -2.58
N LEU A 226 -6.73 19.86 -3.67
CA LEU A 226 -7.78 19.60 -4.65
C LEU A 226 -7.23 18.88 -5.88
N TYR A 227 -8.10 18.10 -6.52
CA TYR A 227 -7.82 17.36 -7.74
C TYR A 227 -8.61 17.93 -8.93
N ASP A 228 -8.01 17.86 -10.11
CA ASP A 228 -8.70 18.16 -11.36
C ASP A 228 -9.75 17.08 -11.67
N HIS A 229 -11.01 17.48 -11.70
CA HIS A 229 -12.13 16.62 -12.04
C HIS A 229 -12.09 16.03 -13.46
N ARG A 230 -11.31 16.61 -14.38
CA ARG A 230 -11.15 16.13 -15.76
C ARG A 230 -10.21 14.92 -15.85
N THR A 231 -9.33 14.74 -14.86
CA THR A 231 -8.42 13.59 -14.83
C THR A 231 -9.22 12.33 -14.44
N GLU A 232 -9.36 11.40 -15.39
CA GLU A 232 -10.20 10.20 -15.27
C GLU A 232 -9.84 9.34 -14.04
N LEU A 233 -8.55 9.24 -13.71
CA LEU A 233 -8.08 8.53 -12.51
C LEU A 233 -8.67 9.13 -11.23
N PHE A 234 -8.63 10.46 -11.10
CA PHE A 234 -9.11 11.14 -9.90
C PHE A 234 -10.62 11.04 -9.80
N SER A 235 -11.34 11.34 -10.88
CA SER A 235 -12.80 11.28 -10.90
C SER A 235 -13.32 9.86 -10.67
N THR A 236 -12.63 8.82 -11.13
CA THR A 236 -13.01 7.42 -10.89
C THR A 236 -12.73 6.96 -9.46
N CYS A 237 -11.51 7.18 -8.96
CA CYS A 237 -11.12 6.69 -7.63
C CYS A 237 -11.76 7.52 -6.51
N CYS A 238 -11.74 8.85 -6.65
CA CYS A 238 -12.24 9.77 -5.63
C CYS A 238 -13.69 10.21 -5.87
N GLY A 239 -14.33 9.82 -6.98
CA GLY A 239 -15.68 10.28 -7.36
C GLY A 239 -16.74 10.09 -6.27
N GLY A 240 -17.50 11.12 -5.93
CA GLY A 240 -18.43 11.12 -4.80
C GLY A 240 -17.85 11.73 -3.51
N ARG A 241 -16.53 11.96 -3.44
CA ARG A 241 -15.90 12.82 -2.43
C ARG A 241 -15.79 14.24 -2.96
N THR A 242 -16.89 14.98 -2.91
CA THR A 242 -16.99 16.35 -3.44
C THR A 242 -15.99 17.31 -2.79
N GLU A 243 -15.56 17.03 -1.55
CA GLU A 243 -14.53 17.80 -0.82
C GLU A 243 -13.13 17.74 -1.45
N LEU A 244 -12.86 16.77 -2.33
CA LEU A 244 -11.57 16.61 -2.99
C LEU A 244 -11.46 17.34 -4.33
N PHE A 245 -12.56 17.91 -4.83
CA PHE A 245 -12.61 18.54 -6.16
C PHE A 245 -13.05 19.98 -6.06
N VAL A 246 -12.59 20.78 -7.03
CA VAL A 246 -13.06 22.15 -7.23
C VAL A 246 -14.59 22.17 -7.41
N HIS A 247 -15.24 23.11 -6.71
CA HIS A 247 -16.68 23.32 -6.76
C HIS A 247 -17.17 23.52 -8.21
N PRO A 248 -18.30 22.91 -8.62
CA PRO A 248 -18.81 22.99 -9.99
C PRO A 248 -18.89 24.40 -10.57
N ALA A 249 -19.34 25.38 -9.78
CA ALA A 249 -19.48 26.78 -10.20
C ALA A 249 -18.17 27.50 -10.56
N PHE A 250 -17.02 26.89 -10.25
CA PHE A 250 -15.68 27.45 -10.49
C PHE A 250 -14.84 26.60 -11.45
N ARG A 251 -15.37 25.46 -11.93
CA ARG A 251 -14.64 24.54 -12.83
C ARG A 251 -14.28 25.14 -14.19
N GLY A 252 -14.96 26.22 -14.61
CA GLY A 252 -14.63 26.96 -15.83
C GLY A 252 -13.22 27.56 -15.83
N SER A 253 -12.59 27.70 -14.65
CA SER A 253 -11.23 28.26 -14.48
C SER A 253 -10.23 27.21 -14.00
N ILE A 254 -10.49 25.92 -14.25
CA ILE A 254 -9.66 24.83 -13.71
C ILE A 254 -8.20 24.90 -14.18
N ASP A 255 -7.94 25.33 -15.42
CA ASP A 255 -6.58 25.47 -15.96
C ASP A 255 -5.76 26.53 -15.19
N ASP A 256 -6.43 27.60 -14.77
CA ASP A 256 -5.83 28.63 -13.92
C ASP A 256 -5.51 28.08 -12.53
N PHE A 257 -6.39 27.24 -11.99
CA PHE A 257 -6.20 26.63 -10.68
C PHE A 257 -5.10 25.58 -10.66
N ILE A 258 -4.85 24.89 -11.77
CA ILE A 258 -3.69 23.99 -11.91
C ILE A 258 -2.40 24.77 -11.70
N ARG A 259 -2.28 25.97 -12.29
CA ARG A 259 -1.11 26.85 -12.09
C ARG A 259 -0.94 27.27 -10.62
N LEU A 260 -2.05 27.43 -9.90
CA LEU A 260 -2.05 27.75 -8.47
C LEU A 260 -1.77 26.53 -7.58
N GLY A 261 -1.75 25.31 -8.12
CA GLY A 261 -1.36 24.09 -7.40
C GLY A 261 -2.41 22.97 -7.37
N VAL A 262 -3.56 23.11 -8.04
CA VAL A 262 -4.51 21.99 -8.17
C VAL A 262 -3.85 20.82 -8.89
N LYS A 263 -3.98 19.62 -8.32
CA LYS A 263 -3.34 18.42 -8.83
C LYS A 263 -4.02 17.97 -10.11
N HIS A 264 -3.26 17.97 -11.21
CA HIS A 264 -3.71 17.48 -12.52
C HIS A 264 -2.90 16.24 -12.96
N GLU A 265 -1.59 16.28 -12.79
CA GLU A 265 -0.68 15.20 -13.17
C GLU A 265 -0.75 14.02 -12.18
N VAL A 266 -0.70 12.80 -12.72
CA VAL A 266 -0.68 11.57 -11.93
C VAL A 266 0.74 11.27 -11.48
N ARG A 267 1.09 11.80 -10.32
CA ARG A 267 2.37 11.52 -9.65
C ARG A 267 2.24 10.30 -8.71
N PRO A 268 3.34 9.64 -8.34
CA PRO A 268 3.33 8.47 -7.45
C PRO A 268 2.61 8.72 -6.11
N ASP A 269 2.79 9.89 -5.50
CA ASP A 269 2.10 10.27 -4.25
C ASP A 269 0.57 10.34 -4.44
N VAL A 270 0.12 10.83 -5.60
CA VAL A 270 -1.29 10.92 -5.96
C VAL A 270 -1.87 9.54 -6.28
N MET A 271 -1.10 8.68 -6.96
CA MET A 271 -1.51 7.31 -7.26
C MET A 271 -1.78 6.52 -5.96
N ILE A 272 -0.90 6.63 -4.96
CA ILE A 272 -1.12 6.02 -3.65
C ILE A 272 -2.40 6.53 -3.02
N LYS A 273 -2.67 7.84 -3.07
CA LYS A 273 -3.92 8.42 -2.55
C LYS A 273 -5.17 7.87 -3.25
N CYS A 274 -5.08 7.59 -4.55
CA CYS A 274 -6.17 6.97 -5.30
C CYS A 274 -6.39 5.50 -4.88
N ILE A 275 -5.31 4.74 -4.67
CA ILE A 275 -5.36 3.37 -4.15
C ILE A 275 -5.97 3.35 -2.74
N GLU A 276 -5.49 4.21 -1.83
CA GLU A 276 -6.01 4.37 -0.48
C GLU A 276 -7.50 4.74 -0.49
N ALA A 277 -7.94 5.59 -1.43
CA ALA A 277 -9.34 5.98 -1.53
C ALA A 277 -10.26 4.82 -1.96
N VAL A 278 -9.80 3.93 -2.85
CA VAL A 278 -10.56 2.73 -3.25
C VAL A 278 -10.64 1.72 -2.10
N ASP A 279 -9.50 1.48 -1.44
CA ASP A 279 -9.38 0.56 -0.32
C ASP A 279 -10.23 0.99 0.90
N GLU A 280 -10.18 2.27 1.27
CA GLU A 280 -10.99 2.83 2.37
C GLU A 280 -12.50 2.65 2.14
N ARG A 281 -12.96 2.91 0.92
CA ARG A 281 -14.38 2.71 0.56
C ARG A 281 -14.78 1.24 0.59
N ASN A 282 -13.91 0.35 0.10
CA ASN A 282 -14.11 -1.08 0.18
C ASN A 282 -14.26 -1.54 1.64
N ARG A 283 -13.44 -1.01 2.57
CA ARG A 283 -13.58 -1.30 4.00
C ARG A 283 -14.89 -0.78 4.62
N ARG A 284 -15.44 0.31 4.09
CA ARG A 284 -16.76 0.84 4.49
C ARG A 284 -17.94 0.05 3.90
N GLY A 285 -17.68 -0.95 3.05
CA GLY A 285 -18.72 -1.75 2.42
C GLY A 285 -19.38 -1.09 1.21
N GLU A 286 -18.79 -0.03 0.65
CA GLU A 286 -19.25 0.54 -0.62
C GLU A 286 -18.92 -0.42 -1.78
N ASP A 287 -19.80 -0.52 -2.78
CA ASP A 287 -19.49 -1.27 -4.00
C ASP A 287 -18.41 -0.53 -4.82
N THR A 288 -17.18 -1.01 -4.70
CA THR A 288 -16.00 -0.45 -5.36
C THR A 288 -15.50 -1.33 -6.50
N ARG A 289 -16.25 -2.37 -6.92
CA ARG A 289 -15.75 -3.36 -7.90
C ARG A 289 -15.37 -2.74 -9.23
N LEU A 290 -16.25 -1.91 -9.80
CA LEU A 290 -15.98 -1.23 -11.07
C LEU A 290 -14.80 -0.24 -10.97
N ARG A 291 -14.66 0.44 -9.84
CA ARG A 291 -13.56 1.38 -9.59
C ARG A 291 -12.22 0.67 -9.45
N ALA A 292 -12.19 -0.42 -8.69
CA ALA A 292 -11.02 -1.28 -8.54
C ALA A 292 -10.59 -1.87 -9.89
N ALA A 293 -11.55 -2.34 -10.70
CA ALA A 293 -11.28 -2.84 -12.04
C ALA A 293 -10.68 -1.77 -12.96
N TRP A 294 -11.28 -0.59 -12.98
CA TRP A 294 -10.75 0.53 -13.76
C TRP A 294 -9.35 0.96 -13.28
N LEU A 295 -9.15 1.09 -11.96
CA LEU A 295 -7.85 1.48 -11.37
C LEU A 295 -6.75 0.45 -11.68
N TRP A 296 -7.07 -0.83 -11.54
CA TRP A 296 -6.12 -1.91 -11.85
C TRP A 296 -5.76 -1.94 -13.33
N ASP A 297 -6.74 -1.72 -14.21
CA ASP A 297 -6.48 -1.60 -15.65
C ASP A 297 -5.64 -0.36 -15.98
N TYR A 298 -5.88 0.77 -15.31
CA TYR A 298 -5.06 1.97 -15.44
C TYR A 298 -3.60 1.70 -15.04
N ILE A 299 -3.37 1.04 -13.91
CA ILE A 299 -2.01 0.66 -13.44
C ILE A 299 -1.31 -0.22 -14.46
N ASN A 300 -2.03 -1.22 -15.01
CA ASN A 300 -1.48 -2.09 -16.06
C ASN A 300 -1.13 -1.34 -17.35
N ARG A 301 -1.91 -0.32 -17.73
CA ARG A 301 -1.63 0.52 -18.90
C ARG A 301 -0.51 1.53 -18.65
N ASN A 302 -0.33 1.98 -17.41
CA ASN A 302 0.60 3.06 -17.03
C ASN A 302 1.55 2.64 -15.89
N PRO A 303 2.37 1.58 -16.06
CA PRO A 303 3.18 1.03 -14.97
C PRO A 303 4.25 2.00 -14.44
N SER A 304 4.68 2.99 -15.23
CA SER A 304 5.64 4.02 -14.81
C SER A 304 5.17 4.81 -13.58
N THR A 305 3.85 4.98 -13.40
CA THR A 305 3.27 5.65 -12.23
C THR A 305 3.50 4.90 -10.91
N MET A 306 3.87 3.62 -10.99
CA MET A 306 4.12 2.77 -9.83
C MET A 306 5.61 2.70 -9.44
N HIS A 307 6.54 3.12 -10.30
CA HIS A 307 7.98 2.82 -10.12
C HIS A 307 8.58 3.41 -8.83
N GLU A 308 8.09 4.56 -8.38
CA GLU A 308 8.55 5.24 -7.16
C GLU A 308 7.72 4.87 -5.92
N ILE A 309 6.73 3.98 -6.04
CA ILE A 309 5.88 3.53 -4.93
C ILE A 309 6.48 2.25 -4.36
N GLU A 310 6.92 2.30 -3.10
CA GLU A 310 7.40 1.11 -2.40
C GLU A 310 6.29 0.05 -2.26
N TYR A 311 6.62 -1.22 -2.55
CA TYR A 311 5.65 -2.32 -2.49
C TYR A 311 4.99 -2.45 -1.12
N SER A 312 5.76 -2.25 -0.03
CA SER A 312 5.30 -2.31 1.36
C SER A 312 4.13 -1.36 1.65
N ARG A 313 4.00 -0.25 0.90
CA ARG A 313 2.92 0.73 1.08
C ARG A 313 1.59 0.29 0.48
N ILE A 314 1.62 -0.60 -0.52
CA ILE A 314 0.43 -1.04 -1.26
C ILE A 314 0.08 -2.50 -1.01
N GLN A 315 1.01 -3.31 -0.51
CA GLN A 315 0.89 -4.77 -0.41
C GLN A 315 -0.35 -5.25 0.36
N SER A 316 -0.82 -4.45 1.34
CA SER A 316 -2.00 -4.73 2.18
C SER A 316 -3.26 -3.92 1.80
N LEU A 317 -3.19 -3.04 0.80
CA LEU A 317 -4.32 -2.21 0.37
C LEU A 317 -5.18 -2.99 -0.61
N ARG A 318 -6.50 -3.02 -0.42
CA ARG A 318 -7.44 -3.78 -1.24
C ARG A 318 -7.97 -2.94 -2.39
N PHE A 319 -7.34 -3.05 -3.55
CA PHE A 319 -7.73 -2.33 -4.77
C PHE A 319 -7.70 -3.19 -6.04
N ILE A 320 -7.34 -4.47 -5.93
CA ILE A 320 -7.23 -5.38 -7.08
C ILE A 320 -8.49 -6.25 -7.15
N PRO A 321 -9.26 -6.22 -8.25
CA PRO A 321 -10.40 -7.11 -8.39
C PRO A 321 -9.93 -8.55 -8.59
N ARG A 322 -10.58 -9.49 -7.88
CA ARG A 322 -10.37 -10.91 -8.15
C ARG A 322 -11.24 -11.42 -9.28
N HIS A 323 -10.76 -12.46 -9.94
CA HIS A 323 -11.56 -13.26 -10.84
C HIS A 323 -12.66 -13.99 -10.05
N THR A 324 -13.81 -14.23 -10.70
CA THR A 324 -14.93 -14.94 -10.07
C THR A 324 -14.57 -16.38 -9.78
N GLN A 325 -13.97 -17.04 -10.76
CA GLN A 325 -13.39 -18.38 -10.66
C GLN A 325 -11.96 -18.31 -10.09
N ARG A 326 -11.68 -19.08 -9.04
CA ARG A 326 -10.34 -19.15 -8.42
C ARG A 326 -9.52 -20.29 -9.00
N HIS A 327 -10.08 -21.49 -9.02
CA HIS A 327 -9.43 -22.66 -9.56
C HIS A 327 -9.34 -22.55 -11.09
N PRO A 328 -8.14 -22.64 -11.70
CA PRO A 328 -7.93 -22.29 -13.11
C PRO A 328 -8.65 -23.20 -14.11
N LEU A 329 -9.05 -24.41 -13.70
CA LEU A 329 -9.65 -25.41 -14.60
C LEU A 329 -11.11 -25.74 -14.31
N ASP A 330 -11.58 -25.48 -13.09
CA ASP A 330 -12.91 -25.95 -12.64
C ASP A 330 -13.43 -25.10 -11.47
N ALA A 331 -14.44 -24.27 -11.75
CA ALA A 331 -15.04 -23.37 -10.78
C ALA A 331 -15.81 -24.10 -9.65
N SER A 332 -16.22 -25.37 -9.84
CA SER A 332 -16.92 -26.12 -8.79
C SER A 332 -16.04 -26.37 -7.56
N LEU A 333 -14.72 -26.36 -7.76
CA LEU A 333 -13.73 -26.55 -6.71
C LEU A 333 -13.56 -25.31 -5.82
N ASP A 334 -14.04 -24.14 -6.24
CA ASP A 334 -13.92 -22.91 -5.46
C ASP A 334 -14.59 -23.00 -4.07
N GLN A 335 -15.49 -23.96 -3.87
CA GLN A 335 -16.11 -24.24 -2.56
C GLN A 335 -15.10 -24.67 -1.48
N TYR A 336 -13.95 -25.24 -1.88
CA TYR A 336 -12.87 -25.64 -0.96
C TYR A 336 -11.92 -24.50 -0.63
N ALA A 337 -12.10 -23.33 -1.27
CA ALA A 337 -11.20 -22.21 -1.16
C ALA A 337 -11.57 -21.31 0.02
N THR A 338 -10.57 -20.77 0.73
CA THR A 338 -10.77 -19.85 1.86
C THR A 338 -11.57 -18.63 1.42
N ALA A 339 -12.59 -18.21 2.17
CA ALA A 339 -13.42 -17.07 1.79
C ALA A 339 -12.58 -15.79 1.65
N LEU A 340 -12.57 -15.19 0.45
CA LEU A 340 -11.87 -13.95 0.15
C LEU A 340 -12.84 -12.87 -0.38
N PRO A 341 -12.58 -11.58 -0.06
CA PRO A 341 -13.38 -10.48 -0.57
C PRO A 341 -13.33 -10.40 -2.11
N THR A 342 -14.20 -9.60 -2.73
CA THR A 342 -14.16 -9.42 -4.19
C THR A 342 -13.06 -8.49 -4.68
N ILE A 343 -12.50 -7.71 -3.77
CA ILE A 343 -11.37 -6.80 -4.03
C ILE A 343 -10.33 -7.12 -2.96
N ASN A 344 -9.14 -7.43 -3.44
CA ASN A 344 -8.06 -8.04 -2.69
C ASN A 344 -6.83 -7.13 -2.70
N SER A 345 -5.94 -7.39 -1.75
CA SER A 345 -4.63 -6.74 -1.70
C SER A 345 -3.62 -7.49 -2.57
N PRO A 346 -2.53 -6.85 -3.02
CA PRO A 346 -1.44 -7.53 -3.74
C PRO A 346 -0.98 -8.84 -3.10
N ASP A 347 -0.88 -8.88 -1.76
CA ASP A 347 -0.44 -10.08 -1.02
C ASP A 347 -1.50 -11.19 -0.98
N ASP A 348 -2.77 -10.87 -1.23
CA ASP A 348 -3.85 -11.85 -1.34
C ASP A 348 -4.00 -12.40 -2.77
N MET A 349 -3.25 -11.86 -3.74
CA MET A 349 -3.34 -12.25 -5.15
C MET A 349 -2.35 -13.35 -5.51
N CYS A 350 -2.64 -14.09 -6.57
CA CYS A 350 -1.79 -15.14 -7.12
C CYS A 350 -1.59 -14.94 -8.63
N LEU A 351 -0.34 -14.94 -9.08
CA LEU A 351 -0.05 -14.92 -10.52
C LEU A 351 -0.52 -16.24 -11.19
N PRO A 352 -0.89 -16.20 -12.49
CA PRO A 352 -1.41 -17.38 -13.18
C PRO A 352 -0.51 -18.62 -13.09
N GLN A 353 0.81 -18.46 -13.19
CA GLN A 353 1.77 -19.58 -13.11
C GLN A 353 1.83 -20.27 -11.74
N TYR A 354 1.32 -19.62 -10.68
CA TYR A 354 1.27 -20.18 -9.33
C TYR A 354 -0.14 -20.61 -8.90
N SER A 355 -1.14 -20.42 -9.76
CA SER A 355 -2.56 -20.63 -9.43
C SER A 355 -2.84 -22.04 -8.91
N LEU A 356 -2.32 -23.08 -9.55
CA LEU A 356 -2.54 -24.47 -9.14
C LEU A 356 -1.94 -24.83 -7.77
N MET A 357 -1.03 -24.01 -7.23
CA MET A 357 -0.40 -24.23 -5.92
C MET A 357 -0.98 -23.38 -4.80
N LEU A 358 -1.92 -22.48 -5.12
CA LEU A 358 -2.38 -21.46 -4.18
C LEU A 358 -3.86 -21.11 -4.31
N TRP A 359 -4.60 -21.69 -5.26
CA TRP A 359 -5.97 -21.27 -5.57
C TRP A 359 -6.92 -21.37 -4.38
N THR A 360 -6.65 -22.21 -3.37
CA THR A 360 -7.45 -22.26 -2.13
C THR A 360 -7.12 -21.11 -1.18
N GLN A 361 -5.88 -20.61 -1.16
CA GLN A 361 -5.40 -19.61 -0.21
C GLN A 361 -5.42 -18.18 -0.76
N ARG A 362 -5.19 -18.01 -2.07
CA ARG A 362 -5.09 -16.69 -2.72
C ARG A 362 -6.07 -16.55 -3.89
N ALA A 363 -6.40 -15.30 -4.20
CA ALA A 363 -7.30 -14.95 -5.27
C ALA A 363 -6.57 -14.86 -6.62
N SER A 364 -7.23 -15.28 -7.69
CA SER A 364 -6.74 -15.09 -9.07
C SER A 364 -7.07 -13.68 -9.55
N PHE A 365 -6.19 -13.06 -10.35
CA PHE A 365 -6.44 -11.74 -10.92
C PHE A 365 -7.60 -11.78 -11.93
N ALA A 366 -8.53 -10.82 -11.84
CA ALA A 366 -9.55 -10.65 -12.89
C ALA A 366 -8.92 -10.28 -14.24
N SER A 367 -7.86 -9.45 -14.19
CA SER A 367 -6.99 -9.14 -15.32
C SER A 367 -5.54 -9.30 -14.87
N PRO A 368 -4.74 -10.19 -15.47
CA PRO A 368 -3.39 -10.48 -15.00
C PRO A 368 -2.47 -9.25 -15.12
N PRO A 369 -1.53 -9.06 -14.19
CA PRO A 369 -0.59 -7.95 -14.26
C PRO A 369 0.31 -8.07 -15.50
N ARG A 370 0.60 -6.95 -16.15
CA ARG A 370 1.60 -6.94 -17.24
C ARG A 370 2.99 -7.27 -16.69
N PRO A 371 3.89 -7.89 -17.50
CA PRO A 371 5.25 -8.22 -17.06
C PRO A 371 6.03 -7.05 -16.46
N VAL A 372 5.81 -5.83 -16.96
CA VAL A 372 6.44 -4.61 -16.42
C VAL A 372 6.00 -4.31 -14.99
N VAL A 373 4.73 -4.54 -14.64
CA VAL A 373 4.23 -4.37 -13.26
C VAL A 373 4.87 -5.41 -12.33
N VAL A 374 5.00 -6.66 -12.80
CA VAL A 374 5.68 -7.73 -12.06
C VAL A 374 7.18 -7.43 -11.90
N ALA A 375 7.81 -6.81 -12.89
CA ALA A 375 9.21 -6.38 -12.81
C ALA A 375 9.42 -5.25 -11.79
N ILE A 376 8.46 -4.31 -11.68
CA ILE A 376 8.47 -3.27 -10.64
C ILE A 376 8.26 -3.89 -9.25
N TYR A 377 7.40 -4.91 -9.15
CA TYR A 377 7.07 -5.59 -7.90
C TYR A 377 7.29 -7.11 -7.99
N PRO A 378 8.53 -7.61 -7.82
CA PRO A 378 8.82 -9.05 -7.95
C PRO A 378 8.07 -9.94 -6.94
N GLY A 379 7.64 -9.37 -5.81
CA GLY A 379 6.82 -10.08 -4.81
C GLY A 379 5.34 -10.21 -5.17
N LEU A 380 4.85 -9.45 -6.15
CA LEU A 380 3.43 -9.41 -6.51
C LEU A 380 2.93 -10.78 -6.96
N GLY A 381 2.00 -11.33 -6.19
CA GLY A 381 1.37 -12.61 -6.50
C GLY A 381 2.29 -13.82 -6.45
N THR A 382 3.48 -13.67 -5.84
CA THR A 382 4.44 -14.76 -5.61
C THR A 382 4.07 -15.54 -4.34
N PRO A 383 4.10 -16.89 -4.37
CA PRO A 383 3.83 -17.72 -3.19
C PRO A 383 4.85 -17.50 -2.08
N THR A 384 4.37 -17.57 -0.84
CA THR A 384 5.22 -17.79 0.33
C THR A 384 5.09 -19.24 0.77
N VAL A 385 6.10 -19.76 1.47
CA VAL A 385 6.07 -21.12 2.08
C VAL A 385 4.78 -21.37 2.86
N ASN A 386 4.35 -20.43 3.72
CA ASN A 386 3.15 -20.61 4.55
C ASN A 386 1.91 -20.86 3.70
N HIS A 387 1.62 -20.00 2.71
CA HIS A 387 0.50 -20.20 1.80
C HIS A 387 0.54 -21.54 1.04
N VAL A 388 1.71 -21.99 0.58
CA VAL A 388 1.83 -23.27 -0.16
C VAL A 388 1.58 -24.46 0.77
N VAL A 389 2.10 -24.41 1.99
CA VAL A 389 1.89 -25.46 2.99
C VAL A 389 0.43 -25.49 3.47
N ASP A 390 -0.19 -24.34 3.71
CA ASP A 390 -1.60 -24.26 4.11
C ASP A 390 -2.51 -24.70 2.96
N HIS A 391 -2.12 -24.43 1.70
CA HIS A 391 -2.78 -24.98 0.53
C HIS A 391 -2.69 -26.51 0.51
N LEU A 392 -1.50 -27.08 0.72
CA LEU A 392 -1.29 -28.53 0.79
C LEU A 392 -2.15 -29.19 1.89
N LEU A 393 -2.23 -28.57 3.07
CA LEU A 393 -3.05 -29.07 4.16
C LEU A 393 -4.54 -29.12 3.77
N LEU A 394 -5.06 -28.05 3.14
CA LEU A 394 -6.42 -28.05 2.62
C LEU A 394 -6.63 -29.14 1.55
N LEU A 395 -5.67 -29.31 0.63
CA LEU A 395 -5.75 -30.38 -0.37
C LEU A 395 -5.83 -31.77 0.29
N ALA A 396 -4.96 -32.06 1.26
CA ALA A 396 -4.91 -33.36 1.94
C ALA A 396 -6.15 -33.66 2.79
N THR A 397 -6.78 -32.63 3.35
CA THR A 397 -8.01 -32.76 4.17
C THR A 397 -9.30 -32.68 3.37
N SER A 398 -9.24 -32.30 2.09
CA SER A 398 -10.44 -32.18 1.24
C SER A 398 -11.03 -33.56 0.91
N ASP A 399 -12.35 -33.65 0.84
CA ASP A 399 -13.09 -34.84 0.39
C ASP A 399 -13.19 -34.94 -1.14
N ARG A 400 -12.25 -34.28 -1.86
CA ARG A 400 -12.20 -34.26 -3.32
C ARG A 400 -11.94 -35.67 -3.86
N PRO A 401 -12.64 -36.10 -4.92
CA PRO A 401 -12.36 -37.37 -5.56
C PRO A 401 -10.96 -37.36 -6.19
N ALA A 402 -10.30 -38.51 -6.12
CA ALA A 402 -9.04 -38.75 -6.81
C ALA A 402 -9.21 -38.49 -8.32
N SER A 403 -8.30 -37.71 -8.89
CA SER A 403 -8.29 -37.39 -10.32
C SER A 403 -6.88 -37.02 -10.78
N HIS A 404 -6.60 -37.16 -12.08
CA HIS A 404 -5.32 -36.71 -12.63
C HIS A 404 -5.07 -35.21 -12.46
N VAL A 405 -6.13 -34.38 -12.49
CA VAL A 405 -6.04 -32.94 -12.25
C VAL A 405 -5.58 -32.69 -10.82
N PHE A 406 -6.24 -33.34 -9.85
CA PHE A 406 -5.86 -33.21 -8.44
C PHE A 406 -4.43 -33.72 -8.18
N LEU A 407 -4.02 -34.81 -8.84
CA LEU A 407 -2.66 -35.34 -8.70
C LEU A 407 -1.63 -34.35 -9.25
N SER A 408 -1.95 -33.70 -10.38
CA SER A 408 -1.13 -32.65 -10.98
C SER A 408 -0.98 -31.41 -10.07
N GLU A 409 -2.03 -31.04 -9.33
CA GLU A 409 -1.98 -29.98 -8.31
C GLU A 409 -0.99 -30.35 -7.19
N VAL A 410 -1.16 -31.54 -6.59
CA VAL A 410 -0.27 -32.06 -5.53
C VAL A 410 1.18 -32.13 -6.01
N ASN A 411 1.39 -32.60 -7.25
CA ASN A 411 2.71 -32.71 -7.86
C ASN A 411 3.40 -31.34 -8.00
N GLN A 412 2.66 -30.29 -8.37
CA GLN A 412 3.21 -28.93 -8.46
C GLN A 412 3.57 -28.36 -7.08
N VAL A 413 2.73 -28.61 -6.08
CA VAL A 413 3.00 -28.19 -4.69
C VAL A 413 4.28 -28.85 -4.16
N TYR A 414 4.44 -30.16 -4.36
CA TYR A 414 5.65 -30.88 -3.92
C TYR A 414 6.90 -30.42 -4.66
N ARG A 415 6.81 -30.20 -5.98
CA ARG A 415 7.91 -29.64 -6.76
C ARG A 415 8.34 -28.27 -6.24
N TRP A 416 7.39 -27.37 -6.00
CA TRP A 416 7.70 -26.04 -5.49
C TRP A 416 8.33 -26.08 -4.09
N LEU A 417 7.83 -26.95 -3.19
CA LEU A 417 8.41 -27.14 -1.86
C LEU A 417 9.83 -27.71 -1.93
N HIS A 418 10.09 -28.62 -2.88
CA HIS A 418 11.43 -29.17 -3.13
C HIS A 418 12.40 -28.08 -3.63
N GLU A 419 11.98 -27.24 -4.58
CA GLU A 419 12.78 -26.12 -5.08
C GLU A 419 13.04 -25.03 -4.02
N ASN A 420 12.18 -24.93 -2.99
CA ASN A 420 12.25 -23.92 -1.93
C ASN A 420 12.55 -24.52 -0.54
N LEU A 421 13.23 -25.67 -0.52
CA LEU A 421 13.38 -26.50 0.68
C LEU A 421 14.04 -25.76 1.86
N SER A 422 15.04 -24.93 1.59
CA SER A 422 15.78 -24.18 2.62
C SER A 422 14.87 -23.26 3.45
N TYR A 423 13.84 -22.69 2.82
CA TYR A 423 12.85 -21.83 3.49
C TYR A 423 11.70 -22.67 4.08
N ALA A 424 11.37 -23.80 3.45
CA ALA A 424 10.25 -24.64 3.85
C ALA A 424 10.55 -25.56 5.05
N HIS A 425 11.82 -25.92 5.27
CA HIS A 425 12.25 -26.94 6.24
C HIS A 425 11.59 -26.81 7.62
N HIS A 426 11.72 -25.64 8.26
CA HIS A 426 11.21 -25.44 9.62
C HIS A 426 9.68 -25.59 9.69
N ARG A 427 8.94 -25.05 8.69
CA ARG A 427 7.48 -25.15 8.65
C ARG A 427 7.04 -26.60 8.38
N LEU A 428 7.74 -27.33 7.52
CA LEU A 428 7.45 -28.73 7.23
C LEU A 428 7.70 -29.65 8.44
N GLN A 429 8.78 -29.44 9.20
CA GLN A 429 9.06 -30.21 10.42
C GLN A 429 7.95 -30.07 11.48
N GLN A 430 7.38 -28.86 11.62
CA GLN A 430 6.25 -28.63 12.53
C GLN A 430 5.02 -29.46 12.17
N LEU A 431 4.90 -29.87 10.91
CA LEU A 431 3.79 -30.67 10.38
C LEU A 431 4.18 -32.14 10.16
N SER A 432 5.26 -32.61 10.80
CA SER A 432 5.75 -33.99 10.65
C SER A 432 4.69 -35.06 10.99
N ALA A 433 3.77 -34.73 11.91
CA ALA A 433 2.67 -35.60 12.32
C ALA A 433 1.40 -35.46 11.47
N GLU A 434 1.31 -34.44 10.60
CA GLU A 434 0.12 -34.19 9.79
C GLU A 434 0.12 -35.04 8.51
N PRO A 435 -1.01 -35.66 8.12
CA PRO A 435 -1.10 -36.53 6.96
C PRO A 435 -1.17 -35.73 5.65
N ILE A 436 -0.07 -35.07 5.27
CA ILE A 436 0.01 -34.21 4.08
C ILE A 436 0.78 -34.83 2.91
N TRP A 437 1.27 -36.06 3.05
CA TRP A 437 2.05 -36.77 2.04
C TRP A 437 1.24 -37.88 1.36
N LEU A 438 0.93 -37.72 0.08
CA LEU A 438 0.21 -38.70 -0.71
C LEU A 438 1.12 -39.91 -1.00
N ASN A 439 0.89 -41.03 -0.33
CA ASN A 439 1.72 -42.24 -0.42
C ASN A 439 1.04 -43.28 -1.33
N ILE A 440 1.29 -43.20 -2.64
CA ILE A 440 0.75 -44.10 -3.68
C ILE A 440 1.85 -44.59 -4.63
N ASP A 441 1.63 -45.74 -5.29
CA ASP A 441 2.54 -46.23 -6.32
C ASP A 441 2.03 -45.80 -7.71
N ASN A 442 0.72 -45.95 -7.93
CA ASN A 442 0.05 -45.55 -9.17
C ASN A 442 -1.10 -44.56 -8.91
N PRO A 443 -1.41 -43.66 -9.86
CA PRO A 443 -2.55 -42.74 -9.77
C PRO A 443 -3.91 -43.41 -9.58
N GLU A 444 -4.05 -44.64 -10.08
CA GLU A 444 -5.27 -45.46 -10.01
C GLU A 444 -5.45 -46.18 -8.67
N ASP A 445 -4.42 -46.15 -7.80
CA ASP A 445 -4.50 -46.76 -6.47
C ASP A 445 -5.51 -46.02 -5.60
N THR A 446 -5.92 -46.62 -4.48
CA THR A 446 -6.60 -45.86 -3.43
C THR A 446 -5.64 -44.83 -2.84
N TRP A 447 -6.02 -43.56 -2.86
CA TRP A 447 -5.18 -42.48 -2.35
C TRP A 447 -5.12 -42.52 -0.83
N VAL A 448 -3.90 -42.60 -0.29
CA VAL A 448 -3.66 -42.63 1.15
C VAL A 448 -2.67 -41.54 1.52
N TRP A 449 -3.12 -40.57 2.30
CA TRP A 449 -2.28 -39.53 2.86
C TRP A 449 -1.62 -39.99 4.16
N ARG A 450 -0.34 -39.70 4.35
CA ARG A 450 0.46 -40.16 5.50
C ARG A 450 1.29 -39.03 6.12
N PRO A 451 1.51 -39.07 7.44
CA PRO A 451 2.47 -38.20 8.11
C PRO A 451 3.91 -38.47 7.69
N ALA A 452 4.74 -37.43 7.62
CA ALA A 452 6.17 -37.60 7.35
C ALA A 452 6.84 -38.49 8.40
N ALA A 453 6.51 -38.29 9.68
CA ALA A 453 7.07 -39.06 10.80
C ALA A 453 6.81 -40.58 10.72
N GLN A 454 5.83 -40.99 9.91
CA GLN A 454 5.51 -42.41 9.69
C GLN A 454 6.10 -42.95 8.40
N LEU A 455 6.73 -42.12 7.55
CA LEU A 455 7.29 -42.56 6.28
C LEU A 455 8.75 -42.97 6.42
N VAL A 456 9.08 -44.11 5.81
CA VAL A 456 10.43 -44.67 5.81
C VAL A 456 10.87 -44.94 4.38
N PHE A 457 11.90 -44.22 3.94
CA PHE A 457 12.57 -44.47 2.66
C PHE A 457 13.47 -45.70 2.73
N ASP A 458 13.56 -46.42 1.61
CA ASP A 458 14.34 -47.65 1.42
C ASP A 458 13.94 -48.84 2.31
N ALA A 459 12.79 -48.77 2.97
CA ALA A 459 12.21 -49.90 3.68
C ALA A 459 11.76 -51.00 2.70
N LEU A 460 12.01 -52.27 3.06
CA LEU A 460 11.58 -53.42 2.25
C LEU A 460 10.05 -53.65 2.32
N ARG A 461 9.46 -53.39 3.50
CA ARG A 461 8.04 -53.59 3.80
C ARG A 461 7.55 -52.58 4.84
N ASP A 462 6.23 -52.43 4.93
CA ASP A 462 5.58 -51.67 6.00
C ASP A 462 5.86 -52.32 7.36
N GLY A 463 5.99 -51.48 8.39
CA GLY A 463 6.07 -51.85 9.80
C GLY A 463 4.78 -51.54 10.55
N ILE A 464 4.80 -51.67 11.88
CA ILE A 464 3.59 -51.53 12.72
C ILE A 464 3.03 -50.10 12.68
N ASN A 465 3.89 -49.09 12.77
CA ASN A 465 3.52 -47.66 12.74
C ASN A 465 4.38 -46.85 11.75
N SER A 466 4.96 -47.55 10.77
CA SER A 466 5.88 -46.99 9.81
C SER A 466 5.56 -47.56 8.44
N TYR A 467 5.35 -46.71 7.46
CA TYR A 467 4.98 -47.08 6.10
C TYR A 467 6.16 -46.87 5.16
N LYS A 468 6.35 -47.81 4.25
CA LYS A 468 7.31 -47.65 3.16
C LYS A 468 6.88 -46.45 2.32
N ALA A 469 7.84 -45.56 2.04
CA ALA A 469 7.65 -44.47 1.09
C ALA A 469 7.53 -45.06 -0.33
N LYS A 470 6.36 -44.89 -0.94
CA LYS A 470 6.02 -45.45 -2.26
C LYS A 470 6.64 -44.66 -3.41
N GLN A 471 6.55 -45.21 -4.62
CA GLN A 471 7.27 -44.70 -5.79
C GLN A 471 7.00 -43.21 -6.08
N PHE A 472 5.76 -42.74 -5.90
CA PHE A 472 5.40 -41.34 -6.13
C PHE A 472 6.21 -40.36 -5.26
N LEU A 473 6.45 -40.71 -3.98
CA LEU A 473 7.20 -39.86 -3.05
C LEU A 473 8.72 -39.92 -3.26
N GLN A 474 9.24 -40.89 -4.02
CA GLN A 474 10.68 -41.01 -4.29
C GLN A 474 11.22 -39.81 -5.05
N TYR A 475 10.43 -39.21 -5.94
CA TYR A 475 10.80 -37.98 -6.64
C TYR A 475 10.95 -36.76 -5.71
N TYR A 476 10.31 -36.82 -4.54
CA TYR A 476 10.25 -35.75 -3.55
C TYR A 476 10.96 -36.14 -2.25
N ARG A 477 11.85 -37.13 -2.33
CA ARG A 477 12.53 -37.74 -1.18
C ARG A 477 13.11 -36.72 -0.21
N GLU A 478 13.88 -35.76 -0.71
CA GLU A 478 14.55 -34.76 0.13
C GLU A 478 13.57 -33.88 0.92
N VAL A 479 12.47 -33.46 0.30
CA VAL A 479 11.48 -32.61 0.97
C VAL A 479 10.70 -33.39 2.04
N VAL A 480 10.40 -34.68 1.79
CA VAL A 480 9.72 -35.54 2.75
C VAL A 480 10.63 -35.90 3.93
N LEU A 481 11.92 -36.18 3.69
CA LEU A 481 12.92 -36.40 4.74
C LEU A 481 13.10 -35.14 5.60
N SER A 482 13.21 -33.98 4.95
CA SER A 482 13.29 -32.67 5.61
C SER A 482 12.05 -32.38 6.48
N ALA A 483 10.88 -32.92 6.11
CA ALA A 483 9.64 -32.82 6.89
C ALA A 483 9.57 -33.79 8.09
N GLY A 484 10.55 -34.66 8.28
CA GLY A 484 10.63 -35.59 9.42
C GLY A 484 10.49 -37.08 9.08
N ALA A 485 10.51 -37.45 7.80
CA ALA A 485 10.61 -38.85 7.42
C ALA A 485 12.00 -39.42 7.69
N THR A 486 12.08 -40.74 7.80
CA THR A 486 13.34 -41.45 8.07
C THR A 486 13.79 -42.24 6.84
N GLN A 487 15.08 -42.57 6.80
CA GLN A 487 15.65 -43.44 5.77
C GLN A 487 16.38 -44.59 6.46
N VAL A 488 16.18 -45.80 5.96
CA VAL A 488 17.01 -46.94 6.36
C VAL A 488 18.37 -46.82 5.69
N SER A 489 19.43 -46.66 6.49
CA SER A 489 20.79 -46.85 6.02
C SER A 489 21.16 -48.32 6.20
N PHE A 490 21.38 -49.02 5.09
CA PHE A 490 22.02 -50.32 5.14
C PHE A 490 23.53 -50.09 5.26
N PRO A 491 24.25 -50.80 6.15
CA PRO A 491 25.70 -50.77 6.17
C PRO A 491 26.24 -51.12 4.78
N GLU A 492 27.17 -50.33 4.26
CA GLU A 492 27.87 -50.69 3.03
C GLU A 492 28.56 -52.04 3.24
N LEU A 493 28.07 -53.06 2.54
CA LEU A 493 28.78 -54.33 2.45
C LEU A 493 30.11 -54.05 1.73
N PRO A 494 31.24 -54.59 2.21
CA PRO A 494 32.53 -54.38 1.56
C PRO A 494 32.44 -54.72 0.05
N PRO A 495 33.06 -53.91 -0.82
CA PRO A 495 32.92 -54.04 -2.26
C PRO A 495 33.36 -55.43 -2.68
N LEU A 496 32.48 -56.12 -3.40
CA LEU A 496 32.73 -57.44 -3.93
C LEU A 496 33.67 -57.33 -5.13
N GLY A 497 34.68 -58.19 -5.20
CA GLY A 497 35.47 -58.36 -6.40
C GLY A 497 34.57 -58.56 -7.62
N GLU A 498 34.97 -57.97 -8.75
CA GLU A 498 34.19 -57.92 -9.99
C GLU A 498 33.81 -59.34 -10.47
N GLY A 499 32.52 -59.70 -10.31
CA GLY A 499 31.96 -60.94 -10.83
C GLY A 499 30.46 -61.08 -10.50
N PRO A 500 29.65 -61.70 -11.38
CA PRO A 500 28.27 -62.04 -11.09
C PRO A 500 28.25 -63.17 -10.07
N VAL A 501 28.21 -62.84 -8.78
CA VAL A 501 28.10 -63.86 -7.72
C VAL A 501 26.62 -64.00 -7.35
N HIS A 502 26.05 -65.19 -7.53
CA HIS A 502 24.70 -65.53 -7.10
C HIS A 502 24.59 -65.37 -5.56
N HIS A 503 23.51 -64.73 -5.07
CA HIS A 503 23.31 -64.49 -3.63
C HIS A 503 23.44 -65.75 -2.74
N PRO A 504 22.92 -66.93 -3.15
CA PRO A 504 23.15 -68.19 -2.43
C PRO A 504 24.64 -68.53 -2.25
N ASP A 505 25.46 -68.33 -3.28
CA ASP A 505 26.89 -68.63 -3.23
C ASP A 505 27.63 -67.73 -2.23
N ARG A 506 27.17 -66.48 -2.05
CA ARG A 506 27.73 -65.56 -1.03
C ARG A 506 27.38 -65.97 0.38
N VAL A 507 26.15 -66.40 0.61
CA VAL A 507 25.73 -66.89 1.92
C VAL A 507 26.52 -68.14 2.26
N ILE A 508 26.65 -69.07 1.31
CA ILE A 508 27.46 -70.28 1.49
C ILE A 508 28.92 -69.92 1.75
N LEU A 509 29.55 -69.05 0.95
CA LEU A 509 30.94 -68.63 1.14
C LEU A 509 31.17 -67.93 2.49
N GLY A 510 30.23 -67.07 2.91
CA GLY A 510 30.25 -66.42 4.23
C GLY A 510 30.17 -67.44 5.36
N CYS A 511 29.26 -68.43 5.25
CA CYS A 511 29.16 -69.53 6.20
C CYS A 511 30.43 -70.40 6.22
N MET A 512 31.05 -70.68 5.08
CA MET A 512 32.33 -71.40 5.04
C MET A 512 33.46 -70.61 5.71
N THR A 513 33.50 -69.30 5.52
CA THR A 513 34.49 -68.42 6.17
C THR A 513 34.31 -68.39 7.69
N LEU A 514 33.06 -68.28 8.16
CA LEU A 514 32.74 -68.37 9.59
C LEU A 514 33.17 -69.74 10.14
N ARG A 515 32.91 -70.82 9.40
CA ARG A 515 33.28 -72.19 9.80
C ARG A 515 34.79 -72.36 9.92
N SER A 516 35.56 -71.90 8.94
CA SER A 516 37.03 -71.99 8.97
C SER A 516 37.65 -71.20 10.12
N ASN A 517 36.99 -70.14 10.59
CA ASN A 517 37.39 -69.38 11.75
C ASN A 517 36.91 -69.99 13.08
N GLY A 518 36.08 -71.04 13.03
CA GLY A 518 35.41 -71.61 14.20
C GLY A 518 34.25 -70.76 14.74
N ASP A 519 33.83 -69.73 14.00
CA ASP A 519 32.79 -68.80 14.40
C ASP A 519 31.40 -69.41 14.20
N LEU A 520 30.57 -69.29 15.22
CA LEU A 520 29.17 -69.72 15.23
C LEU A 520 28.94 -71.21 14.95
N CYS A 521 29.99 -72.04 14.93
CA CYS A 521 29.87 -73.49 14.80
C CYS A 521 29.13 -74.06 16.02
N ASP A 522 28.05 -74.79 15.77
CA ASP A 522 27.12 -75.32 16.76
C ASP A 522 27.06 -76.85 16.76
N ILE A 523 27.89 -77.51 15.95
CA ILE A 523 28.07 -78.96 15.94
C ILE A 523 29.51 -79.35 15.55
N ARG A 524 29.98 -80.45 16.12
CA ARG A 524 31.27 -81.09 15.83
C ARG A 524 31.02 -82.52 15.35
N PHE A 525 31.78 -82.97 14.37
CA PHE A 525 31.86 -84.38 13.97
C PHE A 525 33.24 -84.92 14.28
N GLU A 526 33.30 -86.15 14.79
CA GLU A 526 34.54 -86.88 15.07
C GLU A 526 34.50 -88.20 14.30
N ALA A 527 35.46 -88.39 13.39
CA ALA A 527 35.67 -89.65 12.69
C ALA A 527 37.16 -89.82 12.37
N GLU A 528 37.68 -91.05 12.50
CA GLU A 528 39.09 -91.40 12.21
C GLU A 528 40.15 -90.52 12.89
N GLY A 529 39.82 -89.89 14.03
CA GLY A 529 40.72 -88.99 14.75
C GLY A 529 40.77 -87.56 14.21
N GLU A 530 39.91 -87.22 13.24
CA GLU A 530 39.73 -85.86 12.75
C GLU A 530 38.46 -85.21 13.32
N GLU A 531 38.60 -83.95 13.74
CA GLU A 531 37.50 -83.12 14.22
C GLU A 531 37.06 -82.13 13.14
N VAL A 532 35.77 -82.10 12.87
CA VAL A 532 35.17 -81.22 11.86
C VAL A 532 34.07 -80.37 12.49
N LEU A 533 34.26 -79.05 12.51
CA LEU A 533 33.25 -78.10 12.96
C LEU A 533 32.32 -77.70 11.80
N ALA A 534 31.03 -77.56 12.09
CA ALA A 534 30.03 -77.16 11.11
C ALA A 534 28.90 -76.33 11.75
N HIS A 535 28.02 -75.80 10.88
CA HIS A 535 26.77 -75.14 11.24
C HIS A 535 25.59 -76.08 11.00
N LYS A 536 24.78 -76.38 12.02
CA LYS A 536 23.59 -77.25 11.94
C LYS A 536 22.65 -76.79 10.84
N VAL A 537 22.46 -75.48 10.70
CA VAL A 537 21.57 -74.89 9.68
C VAL A 537 22.02 -75.20 8.24
N ILE A 538 23.34 -75.22 7.99
CA ILE A 538 23.88 -75.52 6.65
C ILE A 538 23.66 -76.99 6.34
N LEU A 539 24.00 -77.88 7.28
CA LEU A 539 23.81 -79.32 7.10
C LEU A 539 22.33 -79.71 6.98
N ALA A 540 21.46 -79.13 7.82
CA ALA A 540 20.01 -79.34 7.75
C ALA A 540 19.40 -78.83 6.44
N SER A 541 19.95 -77.77 5.85
CA SER A 541 19.44 -77.24 4.59
C SER A 541 19.71 -78.13 3.38
N VAL A 542 20.73 -79.01 3.46
CA VAL A 542 21.18 -79.85 2.33
C VAL A 542 20.88 -81.33 2.56
N ILE A 543 20.96 -81.82 3.80
CA ILE A 543 20.83 -83.24 4.13
C ILE A 543 19.58 -83.43 5.03
N PRO A 544 18.50 -84.05 4.51
CA PRO A 544 17.25 -84.25 5.26
C PRO A 544 17.40 -84.99 6.59
N HIS A 545 18.37 -85.91 6.67
CA HIS A 545 18.73 -86.61 7.92
C HIS A 545 19.06 -85.62 9.04
N PHE A 546 19.92 -84.64 8.75
CA PHE A 546 20.33 -83.64 9.73
C PHE A 546 19.21 -82.64 10.07
N ALA A 547 18.35 -82.29 9.11
CA ALA A 547 17.15 -81.49 9.40
C ALA A 547 16.26 -82.18 10.45
N THR A 548 16.05 -83.48 10.28
CA THR A 548 15.26 -84.30 11.20
C THR A 548 15.96 -84.48 12.54
N ALA A 549 17.26 -84.80 12.54
CA ALA A 549 18.04 -85.02 13.75
C ALA A 549 18.14 -83.74 14.61
N PHE A 550 18.33 -82.57 13.99
CA PHE A 550 18.50 -81.31 14.73
C PHE A 550 17.17 -80.68 15.15
N ALA A 551 16.07 -80.91 14.42
CA ALA A 551 14.75 -80.41 14.79
C ALA A 551 13.94 -81.38 15.67
N GLY A 552 14.29 -82.67 15.67
CA GLY A 552 13.47 -83.76 16.22
C GLY A 552 13.46 -83.93 17.74
N GLY A 553 13.99 -82.97 18.51
CA GLY A 553 14.04 -83.06 19.98
C GLY A 553 14.99 -84.13 20.53
N PHE A 554 15.84 -84.71 19.68
CA PHE A 554 16.90 -85.64 20.09
C PHE A 554 18.06 -84.90 20.77
N ALA A 555 18.98 -85.63 21.39
CA ALA A 555 20.13 -85.05 22.11
C ALA A 555 20.99 -84.15 21.20
N GLU A 556 20.99 -84.46 19.91
CA GLU A 556 21.69 -83.77 18.83
C GLU A 556 21.05 -82.43 18.45
N GLY A 557 19.78 -82.23 18.80
CA GLY A 557 19.06 -80.96 18.64
C GLY A 557 19.36 -79.93 19.73
N VAL A 558 20.01 -80.32 20.84
CA VAL A 558 20.31 -79.43 21.96
C VAL A 558 21.34 -78.37 21.53
N VAL A 559 21.01 -77.10 21.74
CA VAL A 559 21.94 -75.97 21.56
C VAL A 559 22.71 -75.79 22.85
N ALA A 560 24.01 -76.07 22.84
CA ALA A 560 24.85 -75.86 24.01
C ALA A 560 25.09 -74.36 24.24
N GLY A 561 24.91 -73.90 25.48
CA GLY A 561 24.92 -72.48 25.85
C GLY A 561 26.28 -71.77 25.89
N GLY A 562 27.29 -72.24 25.16
CA GLY A 562 28.60 -71.58 25.10
C GLY A 562 29.63 -72.28 24.20
N ALA A 563 30.57 -71.51 23.66
CA ALA A 563 31.60 -71.96 22.71
C ALA A 563 32.47 -73.13 23.21
N ALA A 564 32.51 -73.39 24.52
CA ALA A 564 33.29 -74.46 25.13
C ALA A 564 32.65 -75.86 25.05
N ASN A 565 31.35 -75.96 24.69
CA ASN A 565 30.62 -77.23 24.70
C ASN A 565 29.89 -77.47 23.37
N ILE A 566 30.59 -77.41 22.24
CA ILE A 566 29.98 -77.78 20.95
C ILE A 566 29.64 -79.28 20.99
N PRO A 567 28.37 -79.69 20.76
CA PRO A 567 27.99 -81.10 20.80
C PRO A 567 28.68 -81.89 19.69
N THR A 568 29.29 -83.02 20.06
CA THR A 568 29.85 -83.99 19.12
C THR A 568 28.75 -84.91 18.61
N TYR A 569 28.61 -85.01 17.29
CA TYR A 569 27.73 -85.93 16.60
C TYR A 569 28.55 -87.10 16.05
N THR A 570 28.32 -88.29 16.58
CA THR A 570 28.98 -89.51 16.11
C THR A 570 28.25 -90.03 14.87
N LEU A 571 28.95 -90.17 13.75
CA LEU A 571 28.36 -90.66 12.51
C LEU A 571 28.24 -92.19 12.52
N PRO A 572 27.20 -92.77 11.90
CA PRO A 572 27.00 -94.22 11.88
C PRO A 572 28.08 -94.98 11.08
N ASP A 573 28.66 -94.34 10.07
CA ASP A 573 29.70 -94.89 9.22
C ASP A 573 30.60 -93.79 8.62
N ASP A 574 31.78 -94.19 8.13
CA ASP A 574 32.79 -93.28 7.58
C ASP A 574 32.34 -92.62 6.27
N THR A 575 31.44 -93.25 5.51
CA THR A 575 30.85 -92.71 4.27
C THR A 575 30.05 -91.43 4.51
N MET A 576 29.35 -91.34 5.64
CA MET A 576 28.63 -90.14 6.04
C MET A 576 29.58 -88.99 6.41
N PHE A 577 30.78 -89.29 6.89
CA PHE A 577 31.79 -88.27 7.22
C PHE A 577 32.31 -87.57 5.96
N TYR A 578 32.55 -88.33 4.88
CA TYR A 578 32.89 -87.76 3.57
C TYR A 578 31.76 -86.89 3.00
N SER A 579 30.50 -87.27 3.23
CA SER A 579 29.35 -86.50 2.79
C SER A 579 29.24 -85.16 3.54
N VAL A 580 29.48 -85.16 4.86
CA VAL A 580 29.57 -83.94 5.68
C VAL A 580 30.69 -83.04 5.17
N LYS A 581 31.90 -83.60 4.96
CA LYS A 581 33.07 -82.86 4.43
C LYS A 581 32.84 -82.25 3.05
N SER A 582 32.10 -82.95 2.18
CA SER A 582 31.72 -82.46 0.85
C SER A 582 30.80 -81.24 0.94
N VAL A 583 29.78 -81.30 1.82
CA VAL A 583 28.82 -80.20 2.00
C VAL A 583 29.46 -78.96 2.63
N ILE A 584 30.47 -79.14 3.50
CA ILE A 584 31.19 -78.04 4.17
C ILE A 584 32.50 -77.63 3.46
N GLY A 585 32.77 -78.17 2.27
CA GLY A 585 33.83 -77.71 1.37
C GLY A 585 35.28 -78.05 1.77
N GLU A 586 35.53 -79.14 2.52
CA GLU A 586 36.89 -79.51 2.98
C GLU A 586 37.73 -80.33 1.98
N GLN A 587 37.13 -80.87 0.92
CA GLN A 587 37.91 -81.54 -0.12
C GLN A 587 38.42 -80.52 -1.14
N GLY A 588 39.73 -80.30 -1.15
CA GLY A 588 40.46 -79.53 -2.15
C GLY A 588 40.40 -80.21 -3.52
N SER A 589 39.26 -80.09 -4.19
CA SER A 589 39.07 -80.39 -5.61
C SER A 589 37.80 -79.68 -6.06
N THR A 590 37.92 -78.90 -7.12
CA THR A 590 36.81 -78.27 -7.86
C THR A 590 35.82 -79.34 -8.32
N CYS A 591 34.84 -79.67 -7.49
CA CYS A 591 33.65 -80.39 -7.89
C CYS A 591 32.58 -79.36 -8.27
N THR A 592 32.55 -79.03 -9.55
CA THR A 592 31.40 -78.45 -10.23
C THR A 592 30.13 -79.21 -9.81
N LEU A 593 29.18 -78.47 -9.23
CA LEU A 593 27.82 -78.91 -8.87
C LEU A 593 27.20 -79.73 -10.01
N SER A 594 27.33 -81.05 -9.89
CA SER A 594 26.77 -82.06 -10.78
C SER A 594 26.03 -83.08 -9.93
N TRP A 595 25.13 -82.62 -9.05
CA TRP A 595 24.18 -83.46 -8.35
C TRP A 595 22.80 -83.28 -8.98
N LEU A 596 22.67 -83.84 -10.18
CA LEU A 596 21.40 -84.16 -10.80
C LEU A 596 21.58 -85.55 -11.39
N MET A 597 20.70 -86.47 -11.00
CA MET A 597 20.65 -87.89 -11.38
C MET A 597 21.54 -88.80 -10.54
N LEU A 598 20.97 -89.37 -9.47
CA LEU A 598 21.00 -90.80 -9.14
C LEU A 598 20.44 -91.02 -7.73
N THR A 599 19.14 -91.31 -7.62
CA THR A 599 18.59 -92.54 -7.02
C THR A 599 17.06 -92.46 -7.00
N GLU A 600 16.46 -93.33 -7.81
CA GLU A 600 15.05 -93.73 -7.76
C GLU A 600 14.79 -94.64 -6.54
N SER A 601 13.50 -94.85 -6.28
CA SER A 601 12.89 -96.11 -5.82
C SER A 601 13.30 -96.68 -4.45
N ASN A 602 12.49 -96.34 -3.44
CA ASN A 602 11.60 -97.30 -2.78
C ASN A 602 10.38 -96.59 -2.18
#